data_AF-M1A4A9-F1
#
_entry.id   AF-M1A4A9-F1
#
_cell.length_a   1.000
_cell.length_b   1.000
_cell.length_c   1.000
_cell.angle_alpha   90.00
_cell.angle_beta   90.00
_cell.angle_gamma   90.00
#
_symmetry.space_group_name_H-M   'P 1'
#
loop_
_entity.id
_entity.type
_entity.pdbx_description
1 polymer ?
#
loop_
_entity_poly.entity_id
_entity_poly.type
_entity_poly.pdbx_seq_one_letter_code
_entity_poly.pdbx_strand_id
1 'polypeptide(L)'
;MSVEIKLSRSNRIYRPNELVEGKIVTKLSSSISHQGIRLNVNASVNLQVRGGSAGVIESFYGVIKPITILNKTVEVLKSGRISSGTTEIPFSFWLKDPGEKPLEKFYETYHGGDISIQYLASVDISRGYLHKSLSATVEFIIESEKGLGLISLSSFSFLWVI
;
A
#
# COMPACT_ATOMS: atom_id res chain seq x y z
N MET A 1 21.83 10.91 1.93
CA MET A 1 20.79 11.04 0.89
C MET A 1 19.54 10.36 1.40
N SER A 2 18.36 10.95 1.21
CA SER A 2 17.10 10.35 1.66
C SER A 2 16.00 10.56 0.62
N VAL A 3 14.97 9.71 0.71
CA VAL A 3 13.71 9.85 0.00
C VAL A 3 12.57 9.71 1.01
N GLU A 4 11.51 10.48 0.84
CA GLU A 4 10.31 10.46 1.68
C GLU A 4 9.08 10.55 0.78
N ILE A 5 8.00 9.85 1.12
CA ILE A 5 6.69 10.04 0.49
C ILE A 5 5.84 10.89 1.43
N LYS A 6 5.36 12.04 0.96
CA LYS A 6 4.44 12.90 1.69
C LYS A 6 3.09 12.93 0.98
N LEU A 7 2.08 12.36 1.63
CA LEU A 7 0.69 12.46 1.18
C LEU A 7 0.17 13.88 1.43
N SER A 8 -0.68 14.38 0.53
CA SER A 8 -1.28 15.72 0.66
C SER A 8 -2.20 15.83 1.88
N ARG A 9 -2.81 14.72 2.31
CA ARG A 9 -3.64 14.65 3.52
C ARG A 9 -2.79 14.26 4.73
N SER A 10 -2.77 15.09 5.76
CA SER A 10 -2.01 14.84 7.00
C SER A 10 -2.52 13.62 7.77
N ASN A 11 -3.84 13.39 7.79
CA ASN A 11 -4.45 12.22 8.42
C ASN A 11 -4.27 10.92 7.61
N ARG A 12 -3.90 11.03 6.33
CA ARG A 12 -3.70 9.91 5.39
C ARG A 12 -4.94 9.03 5.18
N ILE A 13 -6.12 9.55 5.49
CA ILE A 13 -7.39 8.82 5.35
C ILE A 13 -7.99 9.11 3.98
N TYR A 14 -8.38 8.04 3.28
CA TYR A 14 -8.99 8.06 1.96
C TYR A 14 -10.17 7.08 1.89
N ARG A 15 -11.02 7.27 0.88
CA ARG A 15 -12.07 6.32 0.49
C ARG A 15 -11.78 5.73 -0.89
N PRO A 16 -12.40 4.58 -1.25
CA PRO A 16 -12.11 3.87 -2.49
C PRO A 16 -12.24 4.72 -3.76
N ASN A 17 -13.18 5.68 -3.77
CA ASN A 17 -13.45 6.57 -4.90
C ASN A 17 -12.78 7.94 -4.75
N GLU A 18 -11.73 8.07 -3.94
CA GLU A 18 -10.99 9.32 -3.76
C GLU A 18 -9.63 9.26 -4.46
N LEU A 19 -9.19 10.42 -4.97
CA LEU A 19 -7.86 10.59 -5.53
C LEU A 19 -6.83 10.64 -4.39
N VAL A 20 -5.78 9.82 -4.51
CA VAL A 20 -4.63 9.87 -3.61
C VAL A 20 -3.56 10.73 -4.26
N GLU A 21 -3.16 11.80 -3.57
CA GLU A 21 -2.18 12.77 -4.06
C GLU A 21 -1.07 12.98 -3.03
N GLY A 22 0.10 13.35 -3.52
CA GLY A 22 1.23 13.67 -2.68
C GLY A 22 2.46 14.07 -3.48
N LYS A 23 3.62 14.02 -2.81
CA LYS A 23 4.92 14.26 -3.39
C LYS A 23 5.98 13.32 -2.84
N ILE A 24 6.92 12.95 -3.70
CA ILE A 24 8.18 12.30 -3.31
C ILE A 24 9.18 13.42 -3.06
N VAL A 25 9.76 13.46 -1.86
CA VAL A 25 10.78 14.44 -1.47
C VAL A 25 12.14 13.75 -1.43
N THR A 26 13.08 14.19 -2.26
CA THR A 26 14.46 13.71 -2.22
C THR A 26 15.36 14.75 -1.57
N LYS A 27 16.32 14.31 -0.76
CA LYS A 27 17.41 15.16 -0.24
C LYS A 27 18.74 14.52 -0.63
N LEU A 28 19.40 15.12 -1.62
CA LEU A 28 20.57 14.54 -2.28
C LEU A 28 21.81 15.39 -2.03
N SER A 29 22.91 14.76 -1.61
CA SER A 29 24.21 15.42 -1.43
C SER A 29 24.97 15.61 -2.75
N SER A 30 24.55 14.93 -3.81
CA SER A 30 25.09 15.05 -5.17
C SER A 30 23.99 14.70 -6.18
N SER A 31 24.18 15.08 -7.44
CA SER A 31 23.22 14.73 -8.49
C SER A 31 23.26 13.23 -8.79
N ILE A 32 22.10 12.63 -9.07
CA ILE A 32 21.94 11.20 -9.37
C ILE A 32 21.26 11.01 -10.72
N SER A 33 21.67 10.00 -11.48
CA SER A 33 20.88 9.46 -12.60
C SER A 33 19.93 8.39 -12.09
N HIS A 34 18.75 8.27 -12.68
CA HIS A 34 17.76 7.25 -12.31
C HIS A 34 17.09 6.62 -13.53
N GLN A 35 16.65 5.37 -13.40
CA GLN A 35 16.02 4.58 -14.47
C GLN A 35 14.49 4.74 -14.52
N GLY A 36 14.01 5.94 -14.19
CA GLY A 36 12.60 6.23 -13.95
C GLY A 36 12.24 6.09 -12.47
N ILE A 37 11.14 6.74 -12.08
CA ILE A 37 10.60 6.69 -10.71
C ILE A 37 9.18 6.19 -10.80
N ARG A 38 8.91 5.11 -10.06
CA ARG A 38 7.60 4.47 -10.02
C ARG A 38 7.12 4.38 -8.58
N LEU A 39 5.86 4.70 -8.37
CA LEU A 39 5.17 4.51 -7.11
C LEU A 39 4.39 3.19 -7.18
N ASN A 40 4.75 2.23 -6.35
CA ASN A 40 4.09 0.94 -6.21
C ASN A 40 3.06 1.03 -5.08
N VAL A 41 1.80 0.89 -5.43
CA VAL A 41 0.66 0.91 -4.50
C VAL A 41 0.21 -0.53 -4.29
N ASN A 42 0.35 -1.02 -3.08
CA ASN A 42 0.02 -2.39 -2.70
C ASN A 42 -1.02 -2.38 -1.59
N ALA A 43 -1.97 -3.30 -1.67
CA ALA A 43 -2.88 -3.58 -0.57
C ALA A 43 -3.04 -5.07 -0.39
N SER A 44 -3.04 -5.54 0.85
CA SER A 44 -3.17 -6.97 1.14
C SER A 44 -3.90 -7.24 2.44
N VAL A 45 -4.57 -8.41 2.48
CA VAL A 45 -5.06 -9.05 3.68
C VAL A 45 -4.05 -10.11 4.10
N ASN A 46 -3.55 -9.98 5.32
CA ASN A 46 -2.66 -10.94 5.95
C ASN A 46 -3.46 -11.71 7.00
N LEU A 47 -3.40 -13.04 6.95
CA LEU A 47 -4.04 -13.93 7.92
C LEU A 47 -2.96 -14.61 8.76
N GLN A 48 -3.10 -14.54 10.07
CA GLN A 48 -2.26 -15.27 11.02
C GLN A 48 -3.13 -16.32 11.72
N VAL A 49 -2.69 -17.57 11.69
CA VAL A 49 -3.32 -18.64 12.48
C VAL A 49 -2.45 -18.87 13.70
N ARG A 50 -2.97 -18.55 14.88
CA ARG A 50 -2.31 -18.85 16.15
C ARG A 50 -2.76 -20.24 16.61
N GLY A 51 -1.83 -21.17 16.73
CA GLY A 51 -2.11 -22.53 17.19
C GLY A 51 -2.62 -22.53 18.64
N GLY A 52 -3.88 -22.94 18.83
CA GLY A 52 -4.42 -23.32 20.14
C GLY A 52 -4.21 -24.82 20.39
N SER A 53 -3.96 -25.19 21.65
CA SER A 53 -3.68 -26.56 22.09
C SER A 53 -4.88 -27.50 21.89
N ALA A 54 -5.08 -28.03 20.68
CA ALA A 54 -5.99 -29.14 20.40
C ALA A 54 -5.65 -29.81 19.06
N GLY A 55 -4.83 -30.86 19.12
CA GLY A 55 -4.92 -32.05 18.27
C GLY A 55 -4.78 -31.93 16.74
N VAL A 56 -3.67 -32.47 16.22
CA VAL A 56 -3.56 -33.22 14.94
C VAL A 56 -3.67 -32.42 13.62
N ILE A 57 -3.58 -31.09 13.61
CA ILE A 57 -3.31 -30.32 12.38
C ILE A 57 -2.12 -29.37 12.58
N GLU A 58 -0.96 -29.96 12.89
CA GLU A 58 0.28 -29.25 13.24
C GLU A 58 1.26 -29.04 12.07
N SER A 59 0.86 -29.28 10.81
CA SER A 59 1.82 -29.28 9.68
C SER A 59 1.71 -28.13 8.69
N PHE A 60 0.84 -27.14 8.93
CA PHE A 60 0.76 -25.92 8.12
C PHE A 60 1.04 -24.65 8.93
N TYR A 61 1.98 -24.70 9.87
CA TYR A 61 2.56 -23.51 10.49
C TYR A 61 3.48 -22.79 9.49
N GLY A 62 2.86 -22.17 8.49
CA GLY A 62 3.55 -21.41 7.48
C GLY A 62 2.66 -20.26 7.07
N VAL A 63 3.18 -19.04 7.22
CA VAL A 63 2.62 -17.76 6.76
C VAL A 63 1.61 -17.97 5.63
N ILE A 64 0.32 -17.79 5.91
CA ILE A 64 -0.69 -17.79 4.84
C ILE A 64 -0.30 -16.68 3.88
N LYS A 65 -0.17 -17.02 2.59
CA LYS A 65 0.20 -16.03 1.58
C LYS A 65 -0.80 -14.86 1.65
N PRO A 66 -0.32 -13.61 1.73
CA PRO A 66 -1.22 -12.46 1.78
C PRO A 66 -2.12 -12.42 0.55
N ILE A 67 -3.41 -12.15 0.77
CA ILE A 67 -4.39 -11.98 -0.31
C ILE A 67 -4.24 -10.55 -0.82
N THR A 68 -3.82 -10.39 -2.08
CA THR A 68 -3.67 -9.07 -2.70
C THR A 68 -5.05 -8.47 -3.00
N ILE A 69 -5.30 -7.26 -2.50
CA ILE A 69 -6.46 -6.43 -2.83
C ILE A 69 -6.11 -5.50 -4.01
N LEU A 70 -4.93 -4.88 -3.96
CA LEU A 70 -4.44 -3.94 -4.97
C LEU A 70 -2.95 -4.18 -5.23
N ASN A 71 -2.55 -4.15 -6.48
CA ASN A 71 -1.15 -4.08 -6.89
C ASN A 71 -1.05 -3.20 -8.14
N LYS A 72 -0.78 -1.93 -7.95
CA LYS A 72 -0.76 -0.90 -9.00
C LYS A 72 0.60 -0.23 -9.04
N THR A 73 1.11 -0.02 -10.24
CA THR A 73 2.35 0.75 -10.46
C THR A 73 2.01 2.04 -11.19
N VAL A 74 2.42 3.17 -10.61
CA VAL A 74 2.21 4.52 -11.17
C VAL A 74 3.56 5.05 -11.63
N GLU A 75 3.72 5.32 -12.92
CA GLU A 75 4.91 6.03 -13.42
C GLU A 75 4.84 7.50 -12.99
N VAL A 76 5.85 7.93 -12.21
CA VAL A 76 5.93 9.31 -11.72
C VAL A 76 6.88 10.13 -12.58
N LEU A 77 8.05 9.56 -12.93
CA LEU A 77 9.00 10.17 -13.86
C LEU A 77 9.63 9.12 -14.77
N LYS A 78 9.91 9.51 -16.01
CA LYS A 78 10.77 8.77 -16.93
C LYS A 78 12.23 8.79 -16.46
N SER A 79 13.09 7.99 -17.09
CA SER A 79 14.52 8.02 -16.79
C SER A 79 15.12 9.41 -16.99
N GLY A 80 16.08 9.76 -16.14
CA GLY A 80 16.59 11.12 -16.09
C GLY A 80 17.60 11.35 -14.98
N ARG A 81 17.76 12.62 -14.61
CA ARG A 81 18.73 13.08 -13.62
C ARG A 81 18.07 14.02 -12.63
N ILE A 82 18.37 13.84 -11.35
CA ILE A 82 17.96 14.75 -10.25
C ILE A 82 19.21 15.49 -9.76
N SER A 83 19.12 16.81 -9.62
CA SER A 83 20.22 17.64 -9.11
C SER A 83 20.48 17.38 -7.62
N SER A 84 21.64 17.83 -7.11
CA SER A 84 21.84 17.91 -5.67
C SER A 84 20.84 18.88 -5.02
N GLY A 85 20.60 18.72 -3.72
CA GLY A 85 19.68 19.55 -2.96
C GLY A 85 18.37 18.84 -2.64
N THR A 86 17.30 19.62 -2.46
CA THR A 86 15.96 19.09 -2.22
C THR A 86 15.13 19.17 -3.49
N THR A 87 14.48 18.08 -3.88
CA THR A 87 13.55 18.06 -5.01
C THR A 87 12.23 17.46 -4.56
N GLU A 88 11.13 18.08 -4.99
CA GLU A 88 9.78 17.60 -4.76
C GLU A 88 9.17 17.16 -6.10
N ILE A 89 8.69 15.91 -6.14
CA ILE A 89 8.14 15.30 -7.35
C ILE A 89 6.68 14.92 -7.05
N PRO A 90 5.70 15.65 -7.61
CA PRO A 90 4.29 15.39 -7.34
C PRO A 90 3.84 14.05 -7.97
N PHE A 91 2.85 13.41 -7.36
CA PHE A 91 2.16 12.25 -7.91
C PHE A 91 0.68 12.29 -7.53
N SER A 92 -0.13 11.60 -8.33
CA SER A 92 -1.55 11.37 -8.06
C SER A 92 -1.99 10.04 -8.67
N PHE A 93 -2.89 9.32 -8.00
CA PHE A 93 -3.50 8.12 -8.55
C PHE A 93 -4.89 7.87 -7.96
N TRP A 94 -5.76 7.27 -8.76
CA TRP A 94 -7.02 6.71 -8.28
C TRP A 94 -6.78 5.29 -7.75
N LEU A 95 -7.40 4.97 -6.61
CA LEU A 95 -7.37 3.62 -6.03
C LEU A 95 -8.08 2.62 -6.95
N LYS A 96 -9.26 2.99 -7.42
CA LYS A 96 -10.07 2.28 -8.40
C LYS A 96 -10.08 3.03 -9.73
N ASP A 97 -10.00 2.34 -10.86
CA ASP A 97 -10.08 3.03 -12.15
C ASP A 97 -11.52 3.54 -12.39
N PRO A 98 -11.70 4.80 -12.85
CA PRO A 98 -13.03 5.35 -13.13
C PRO A 98 -13.75 4.50 -14.18
N GLY A 99 -14.84 3.83 -13.78
CA GLY A 99 -15.66 2.98 -14.66
C GLY A 99 -15.53 1.48 -14.42
N GLU A 100 -14.62 1.01 -13.56
CA GLU A 100 -14.58 -0.39 -13.17
C GLU A 100 -15.83 -0.81 -12.38
N LYS A 101 -16.29 -2.04 -12.62
CA LYS A 101 -17.47 -2.61 -11.94
C LYS A 101 -17.29 -2.58 -10.41
N PRO A 102 -18.36 -2.55 -9.61
CA PRO A 102 -18.31 -2.48 -8.14
C PRO A 102 -17.60 -3.66 -7.42
N LEU A 103 -16.97 -4.58 -8.16
CA LEU A 103 -16.49 -5.85 -7.64
C LEU A 103 -15.13 -5.77 -6.94
N GLU A 104 -14.31 -4.75 -7.22
CA GLU A 104 -13.11 -4.48 -6.42
C GLU A 104 -13.52 -3.86 -5.09
N LYS A 105 -13.82 -4.72 -4.11
CA LYS A 105 -14.08 -4.31 -2.75
C LYS A 105 -12.74 -3.94 -2.10
N PHE A 106 -12.54 -2.64 -1.93
CA PHE A 106 -11.60 -2.12 -0.96
C PHE A 106 -12.16 -2.38 0.44
N TYR A 107 -11.30 -2.84 1.35
CA TYR A 107 -11.65 -3.08 2.74
C TYR A 107 -11.08 -1.96 3.59
N GLU A 108 -11.69 -1.72 4.74
CA GLU A 108 -11.13 -0.78 5.71
C GLU A 108 -9.76 -1.25 6.17
N THR A 109 -8.83 -0.32 6.35
CA THR A 109 -7.55 -0.63 6.98
C THR A 109 -7.83 -1.15 8.38
N TYR A 110 -7.25 -2.30 8.72
CA TYR A 110 -7.49 -2.97 9.98
C TYR A 110 -6.22 -3.69 10.44
N HIS A 111 -5.87 -3.57 11.73
CA HIS A 111 -4.73 -4.26 12.32
C HIS A 111 -5.18 -5.00 13.57
N GLY A 112 -5.55 -6.26 13.41
CA GLY A 112 -5.93 -7.17 14.49
C GLY A 112 -4.89 -8.25 14.76
N GLY A 113 -5.20 -9.12 15.73
CA GLY A 113 -4.31 -10.22 16.14
C GLY A 113 -4.13 -11.33 15.09
N ASP A 114 -5.21 -11.65 14.37
CA ASP A 114 -5.26 -12.76 13.40
C ASP A 114 -5.48 -12.27 11.96
N ILE A 115 -5.87 -11.01 11.77
CA ILE A 115 -6.13 -10.41 10.45
C ILE A 115 -5.53 -9.01 10.41
N SER A 116 -4.79 -8.70 9.34
CA SER A 116 -4.31 -7.34 9.05
C SER A 116 -4.57 -6.97 7.58
N ILE A 117 -5.29 -5.88 7.37
CA ILE A 117 -5.57 -5.26 6.07
C ILE A 117 -4.74 -3.97 6.00
N GLN A 118 -3.81 -3.91 5.05
CA GLN A 118 -2.84 -2.83 4.96
C GLN A 118 -2.73 -2.28 3.54
N TYR A 119 -2.58 -0.95 3.42
CA TYR A 119 -2.44 -0.21 2.17
C TYR A 119 -1.14 0.61 2.18
N LEU A 120 -0.22 0.30 1.27
CA LEU A 120 1.13 0.86 1.21
C LEU A 120 1.39 1.52 -0.14
N ALA A 121 1.96 2.72 -0.11
CA ALA A 121 2.60 3.34 -1.26
C ALA A 121 4.12 3.31 -1.07
N SER A 122 4.84 2.75 -2.03
CA SER A 122 6.28 2.56 -1.98
C SER A 122 6.96 3.12 -3.23
N VAL A 123 8.07 3.82 -3.06
CA VAL A 123 8.93 4.26 -4.15
C VAL A 123 10.29 3.59 -4.00
N ASP A 124 10.86 3.13 -5.12
CA ASP A 124 12.26 2.74 -5.22
C ASP A 124 12.91 3.51 -6.38
N ILE A 125 13.94 4.29 -6.06
CA ILE A 125 14.72 5.06 -7.02
C ILE A 125 16.04 4.33 -7.26
N SER A 126 16.09 3.54 -8.33
CA SER A 126 17.31 2.87 -8.79
C SER A 126 18.28 3.87 -9.41
N ARG A 127 19.50 3.93 -8.86
CA ARG A 127 20.56 4.89 -9.24
C ARG A 127 21.67 4.27 -10.10
N GLY A 128 21.33 3.20 -10.82
CA GLY A 128 22.28 2.35 -11.56
C GLY A 128 22.78 1.17 -10.73
N TYR A 129 23.52 0.25 -11.37
CA TYR A 129 23.86 -1.06 -10.81
C TYR A 129 24.76 -1.01 -9.55
N LEU A 130 25.61 0.02 -9.44
CA LEU A 130 26.62 0.13 -8.37
C LEU A 130 26.15 0.90 -7.13
N HIS A 131 24.98 1.53 -7.19
CA HIS A 131 24.49 2.38 -6.10
C HIS A 131 23.25 1.76 -5.46
N LYS A 132 23.22 1.73 -4.12
CA LYS A 132 22.03 1.37 -3.36
C LYS A 132 20.84 2.25 -3.79
N SER A 133 19.69 1.64 -4.02
CA SER A 133 18.46 2.40 -4.29
C SER A 133 18.09 3.30 -3.11
N LEU A 134 17.36 4.37 -3.40
CA LEU A 134 16.68 5.16 -2.38
C LEU A 134 15.23 4.70 -2.36
N SER A 135 14.76 4.23 -1.22
CA SER A 135 13.40 3.70 -1.10
C SER A 135 12.68 4.33 0.09
N ALA A 136 11.37 4.53 -0.07
CA ALA A 136 10.48 4.95 0.99
C ALA A 136 9.14 4.25 0.84
N THR A 137 8.51 3.96 1.96
CA THR A 137 7.17 3.36 2.03
C THR A 137 6.35 4.14 3.03
N VAL A 138 5.09 4.40 2.69
CA VAL A 138 4.12 5.03 3.58
C VAL A 138 2.82 4.25 3.55
N GLU A 139 2.23 4.07 4.73
CA GLU A 139 0.87 3.56 4.86
C GLU A 139 -0.14 4.70 4.74
N PHE A 140 -1.26 4.40 4.07
CA PHE A 140 -2.45 5.23 4.05
C PHE A 140 -3.66 4.40 4.48
N ILE A 141 -4.69 5.09 4.98
CA ILE A 141 -5.83 4.47 5.64
C ILE A 141 -7.03 4.50 4.70
N ILE A 142 -7.68 3.37 4.51
CA ILE A 142 -8.96 3.26 3.81
C ILE A 142 -10.10 3.19 4.83
N GLU A 143 -11.07 4.08 4.67
CA GLU A 143 -12.38 4.01 5.35
C GLU A 143 -13.47 3.57 4.36
N SER A 144 -14.52 2.93 4.87
CA SER A 144 -15.72 2.66 4.08
C SER A 144 -16.40 3.95 3.64
N GLU A 145 -17.19 3.85 2.57
CA GLU A 145 -18.12 4.90 2.22
C GLU A 145 -19.13 5.11 3.36
N LYS A 146 -19.31 6.37 3.78
CA LYS A 146 -20.38 6.76 4.70
C LYS A 146 -21.72 6.57 4.00
N GLY A 147 -22.26 5.37 4.11
CA GLY A 147 -23.50 4.93 3.45
C GLY A 147 -23.80 3.44 3.60
N LEU A 148 -22.80 2.62 3.92
CA LEU A 148 -22.95 1.19 4.25
C LEU A 148 -22.89 0.90 5.75
N GLY A 149 -23.41 1.82 6.58
CA GLY A 149 -23.52 1.66 8.03
C GLY A 149 -24.45 0.54 8.52
N LEU A 150 -24.87 -0.39 7.66
CA LEU A 150 -25.78 -1.50 7.98
C LEU A 150 -25.42 -2.85 7.36
N ILE A 151 -24.23 -3.01 6.75
CA ILE A 151 -23.66 -4.35 6.50
C ILE A 151 -22.43 -4.52 7.40
N SER A 152 -22.68 -4.27 8.68
CA SER A 152 -21.85 -4.65 9.83
C SER A 152 -21.43 -6.11 9.68
N LEU A 153 -20.12 -6.39 9.56
CA LEU A 153 -19.33 -7.51 10.11
C LEU A 153 -19.93 -8.95 10.18
N SER A 154 -21.12 -9.20 9.64
CA SER A 154 -21.88 -10.45 9.75
C SER A 154 -21.54 -11.43 8.62
N SER A 155 -20.78 -10.99 7.60
CA SER A 155 -20.30 -11.88 6.54
C SER A 155 -19.02 -12.65 6.91
N PHE A 156 -18.46 -12.44 8.11
CA PHE A 156 -17.43 -13.32 8.70
C PHE A 156 -18.03 -14.34 9.69
N SER A 157 -19.28 -14.78 9.48
CA SER A 157 -19.79 -15.99 10.12
C SER A 157 -19.28 -17.24 9.37
N PHE A 158 -17.97 -17.48 9.42
CA PHE A 158 -17.36 -18.76 9.05
C PHE A 158 -16.89 -19.47 10.32
N LEU A 159 -17.81 -19.77 11.25
CA LEU A 159 -17.56 -20.66 12.39
C LEU A 159 -18.85 -21.00 13.17
N TRP A 160 -19.88 -21.50 12.49
CA TRP A 160 -20.95 -22.32 13.09
C TRP A 160 -21.59 -23.21 12.01
N VAL A 161 -20.80 -24.15 11.48
CA VAL A 161 -21.31 -25.42 10.93
C VAL A 161 -20.31 -26.52 11.33
N ILE A 162 -20.40 -26.91 12.59
CA ILE A 162 -20.32 -28.31 13.02
C ILE A 162 -21.72 -28.72 13.42
#